data_AF-A0A108EVP1-F1
#
_entry.id   AF-A0A108EVP1-F1
#
_cell.length_a   1.000
_cell.length_b   1.000
_cell.length_c   1.000
_cell.angle_alpha   90.00
_cell.angle_beta   90.00
_cell.angle_gamma   90.00
#
_symmetry.space_group_name_H-M   'P 1'
#
loop_
_entity.id
_entity.type
_entity.pdbx_description
1 polymer ?
#
loop_
_entity_poly.entity_id
_entity_poly.type
_entity_poly.pdbx_seq_one_letter_code
_entity_poly.pdbx_strand_id
1 'polypeptide(L)'
;MSGPKVVRIVTREEIVAICEGHLQRLDQTIAMWVAEGTHIGMLSDEEIAATRARRAALAALIAADAFMDLQKKVPDEIAFLKADLARRQLEAVGRAEQAAKRRRQGRHGAMTLLAALDGKGIEIPIELRSQLDRLRSGAVLEHADVLLAQGYALLTPNVERTLDEAQRTLANRLMPAETSAGLQAWKAAQSTASRDPALDRLDRQIGEARVFLEAREVAGFSSRLDGLDDETNDARRNLLLDSLILDLSNAIETARARRAAITVLKELTAEMSAYDTAATVAFVDRARQCDTTTLPDVVAELTRTGQDLIAQMRQERAAMARRNAILGGLARLGYDVHEGMTTAWAKDGRVVVKKPSLPGYGVEVGGQAQAGRLQVRAVSLVASRDVARDKDVETLWCGDFDRLQALLAQHGDDLLIERAMGVGEVPLKVVAETDDMSGTEAGQRTMG
;
A
#
# COMPACT_ATOMS: atom_id res chain seq x y z
N MET A 1 -27.41 30.06 -26.10
CA MET A 1 -27.61 29.19 -24.91
C MET A 1 -27.33 30.04 -23.68
N SER A 2 -28.33 30.73 -23.12
CA SER A 2 -28.10 31.92 -22.27
C SER A 2 -29.16 32.18 -21.17
N GLY A 3 -29.53 31.15 -20.40
CA GLY A 3 -30.35 31.17 -19.17
C GLY A 3 -29.61 30.44 -18.02
N PRO A 4 -30.30 29.89 -16.99
CA PRO A 4 -29.66 29.19 -15.87
C PRO A 4 -28.70 28.07 -16.33
N LYS A 5 -27.51 28.01 -15.71
CA LYS A 5 -26.44 27.07 -16.06
C LYS A 5 -26.15 26.12 -14.93
N VAL A 6 -25.89 24.86 -15.27
CA VAL A 6 -25.29 23.87 -14.38
C VAL A 6 -23.85 23.71 -14.83
N VAL A 7 -22.92 23.95 -13.91
CA VAL A 7 -21.49 24.02 -14.17
C VAL A 7 -20.72 23.13 -13.21
N ARG A 8 -19.57 22.63 -13.64
CA ARG A 8 -18.62 21.93 -12.81
C ARG A 8 -17.36 22.78 -12.69
N ILE A 9 -16.92 23.07 -11.47
CA ILE A 9 -15.65 23.74 -11.21
C ILE A 9 -14.63 22.73 -10.69
N VAL A 10 -13.43 22.74 -11.28
CA VAL A 10 -12.25 22.00 -10.82
C VAL A 10 -11.16 23.04 -10.60
N THR A 11 -10.71 23.22 -9.35
CA THR A 11 -9.67 24.22 -9.07
C THR A 11 -8.28 23.64 -9.22
N ARG A 12 -7.29 24.51 -9.47
CA ARG A 12 -5.88 24.12 -9.43
C ARG A 12 -5.50 23.54 -8.08
N GLU A 13 -6.00 24.09 -6.97
CA GLU A 13 -5.73 23.51 -5.64
C GLU A 13 -6.30 22.10 -5.49
N GLU A 14 -7.47 21.82 -6.09
CA GLU A 14 -8.03 20.47 -6.11
C GLU A 14 -7.13 19.50 -6.90
N ILE A 15 -6.64 19.91 -8.08
CA ILE A 15 -5.73 19.09 -8.90
C ILE A 15 -4.40 18.85 -8.16
N VAL A 16 -3.84 19.89 -7.53
CA VAL A 16 -2.63 19.79 -6.72
C VAL A 16 -2.85 18.86 -5.54
N ALA A 17 -3.95 18.99 -4.80
CA ALA A 17 -4.27 18.11 -3.67
C ALA A 17 -4.43 16.64 -4.10
N ILE A 18 -5.00 16.38 -5.28
CA ILE A 18 -5.04 15.04 -5.87
C ILE A 18 -3.62 14.52 -6.14
N CYS A 19 -2.77 15.33 -6.77
CA CYS A 19 -1.39 14.96 -7.08
C CYS A 19 -0.54 14.73 -5.83
N GLU A 20 -0.65 15.59 -4.82
CA GLU A 20 -0.03 15.42 -3.51
C GLU A 20 -0.51 14.12 -2.84
N GLY A 21 -1.81 13.82 -2.95
CA GLY A 21 -2.36 12.56 -2.50
C GLY A 21 -1.77 11.33 -3.20
N HIS A 22 -1.47 11.43 -4.49
CA HIS A 22 -0.74 10.38 -5.22
C HIS A 22 0.71 10.25 -4.73
N LEU A 23 1.42 11.37 -4.55
CA LEU A 23 2.79 11.37 -4.04
C LEU A 23 2.88 10.80 -2.62
N GLN A 24 1.91 11.09 -1.76
CA GLN A 24 1.83 10.47 -0.44
C GLN A 24 1.68 8.96 -0.54
N ARG A 25 0.80 8.45 -1.42
CA ARG A 25 0.69 6.99 -1.67
C ARG A 25 1.99 6.38 -2.21
N LEU A 26 2.78 7.14 -2.97
CA LEU A 26 4.10 6.72 -3.42
C LEU A 26 5.10 6.69 -2.26
N ASP A 27 5.16 7.73 -1.44
CA ASP A 27 6.03 7.79 -0.26
C ASP A 27 5.77 6.62 0.69
N GLN A 28 4.51 6.27 0.87
CA GLN A 28 4.04 5.08 1.58
C GLN A 28 4.61 3.80 0.97
N THR A 29 4.39 3.60 -0.32
CA THR A 29 4.91 2.43 -1.03
C THR A 29 6.43 2.32 -0.96
N ILE A 30 7.14 3.45 -1.03
CA ILE A 30 8.61 3.50 -0.87
C ILE A 30 8.99 3.11 0.55
N ALA A 31 8.35 3.67 1.59
CA ALA A 31 8.66 3.35 2.98
C ALA A 31 8.50 1.85 3.27
N MET A 32 7.40 1.24 2.78
CA MET A 32 7.18 -0.20 2.85
C MET A 32 8.25 -0.99 2.11
N TRP A 33 8.56 -0.61 0.86
CA TRP A 33 9.58 -1.28 0.05
C TRP A 33 10.96 -1.21 0.72
N VAL A 34 11.31 -0.08 1.34
CA VAL A 34 12.55 0.07 2.11
C VAL A 34 12.54 -0.80 3.37
N ALA A 35 11.49 -0.73 4.19
CA ALA A 35 11.42 -1.46 5.45
C ALA A 35 11.47 -2.98 5.24
N GLU A 36 10.68 -3.50 4.31
CA GLU A 36 10.66 -4.93 4.02
C GLU A 36 11.92 -5.36 3.25
N GLY A 37 12.38 -4.58 2.28
CA GLY A 37 13.60 -4.86 1.52
C GLY A 37 14.86 -4.92 2.40
N THR A 38 14.96 -4.04 3.39
CA THR A 38 16.05 -4.04 4.38
C THR A 38 15.90 -5.18 5.39
N HIS A 39 14.67 -5.46 5.87
CA HIS A 39 14.41 -6.59 6.76
C HIS A 39 14.83 -7.93 6.16
N ILE A 40 14.57 -8.15 4.87
CA ILE A 40 14.99 -9.38 4.16
C ILE A 40 16.45 -9.32 3.68
N GLY A 41 17.16 -8.21 3.88
CA GLY A 41 18.56 -8.03 3.49
C GLY A 41 18.82 -8.04 1.98
N MET A 42 17.79 -7.73 1.18
CA MET A 42 17.86 -7.78 -0.29
C MET A 42 17.94 -6.40 -0.93
N LEU A 43 18.03 -5.32 -0.14
CA LEU A 43 17.99 -3.95 -0.64
C LEU A 43 19.25 -3.17 -0.24
N SER A 44 19.85 -2.47 -1.20
CA SER A 44 21.04 -1.63 -0.95
C SER A 44 20.69 -0.15 -0.75
N ASP A 45 21.59 0.58 -0.08
CA ASP A 45 21.44 2.03 0.13
C ASP A 45 21.41 2.82 -1.19
N GLU A 46 22.11 2.35 -2.23
CA GLU A 46 22.13 2.96 -3.56
C GLU A 46 20.75 2.86 -4.23
N GLU A 47 20.10 1.71 -4.13
CA GLU A 47 18.75 1.50 -4.67
C GLU A 47 17.72 2.37 -3.94
N ILE A 48 17.85 2.50 -2.62
CA ILE A 48 17.02 3.40 -1.80
C ILE A 48 17.19 4.85 -2.25
N ALA A 49 18.44 5.30 -2.44
CA ALA A 49 18.75 6.65 -2.90
C ALA A 49 18.17 6.92 -4.30
N ALA A 50 18.31 5.96 -5.23
CA ALA A 50 17.77 6.09 -6.58
C ALA A 50 16.24 6.22 -6.59
N THR A 51 15.54 5.42 -5.79
CA THR A 51 14.08 5.49 -5.67
C THR A 51 13.62 6.83 -5.05
N ARG A 52 14.33 7.33 -4.03
CA ARG A 52 14.07 8.67 -3.45
C ARG A 52 14.31 9.79 -4.47
N ALA A 53 15.32 9.66 -5.33
CA ALA A 53 15.56 10.62 -6.40
C ALA A 53 14.44 10.61 -7.45
N ARG A 54 13.94 9.43 -7.85
CA ARG A 54 12.75 9.33 -8.74
C ARG A 54 11.51 9.98 -8.12
N ARG A 55 11.27 9.76 -6.82
CA ARG A 55 10.19 10.44 -6.08
C ARG A 55 10.34 11.97 -6.13
N ALA A 56 11.54 12.48 -5.91
CA ALA A 56 11.79 13.93 -5.96
C ALA A 56 11.53 14.50 -7.37
N ALA A 57 11.91 13.78 -8.42
CA ALA A 57 11.62 14.17 -9.80
C ALA A 57 10.11 14.16 -10.11
N LEU A 58 9.36 13.20 -9.58
CA LEU A 58 7.90 13.17 -9.72
C LEU A 58 7.23 14.34 -8.98
N ALA A 59 7.74 14.71 -7.81
CA ALA A 59 7.24 15.87 -7.08
C ALA A 59 7.50 17.20 -7.80
N ALA A 60 8.60 17.32 -8.53
CA ALA A 60 8.91 18.49 -9.34
C ALA A 60 7.89 18.73 -10.48
N LEU A 61 7.13 17.70 -10.90
CA LEU A 61 6.08 17.86 -11.91
C LEU A 61 4.91 18.74 -11.44
N ILE A 62 4.68 18.86 -10.13
CA ILE A 62 3.67 19.79 -9.57
C ILE A 62 4.06 21.23 -9.86
N ALA A 63 5.34 21.58 -9.70
CA ALA A 63 5.84 22.93 -9.97
C ALA A 63 5.85 23.27 -11.47
N ALA A 64 5.87 22.26 -12.34
CA ALA A 64 5.82 22.40 -13.79
C ALA A 64 4.38 22.31 -14.36
N ASP A 65 3.35 22.25 -13.51
CA ASP A 65 1.94 22.05 -13.87
C ASP A 65 1.70 20.80 -14.76
N ALA A 66 2.60 19.81 -14.71
CA ALA A 66 2.54 18.57 -15.48
C ALA A 66 1.71 17.49 -14.74
N PHE A 67 0.49 17.86 -14.33
CA PHE A 67 -0.37 17.05 -13.46
C PHE A 67 -0.78 15.70 -14.09
N MET A 68 -1.06 15.69 -15.40
CA MET A 68 -1.43 14.46 -16.12
C MET A 68 -0.30 13.43 -16.14
N ASP A 69 0.94 13.91 -16.32
CA ASP A 69 2.12 13.04 -16.30
C ASP A 69 2.35 12.46 -14.90
N LEU A 70 2.15 13.25 -13.85
CA LEU A 70 2.24 12.78 -12.47
C LEU A 70 1.17 11.72 -12.17
N GLN A 71 -0.09 11.98 -12.54
CA GLN A 71 -1.21 11.06 -12.31
C GLN A 71 -1.02 9.72 -13.06
N LYS A 72 -0.25 9.70 -14.14
CA LYS A 72 0.12 8.46 -14.85
C LYS A 72 1.35 7.78 -14.26
N LYS A 73 2.45 8.52 -14.05
CA LYS A 73 3.74 7.96 -13.64
C LYS A 73 3.76 7.47 -12.19
N VAL A 74 3.01 8.12 -11.29
CA VAL A 74 2.99 7.72 -9.88
C VAL A 74 2.37 6.32 -9.68
N PRO A 75 1.20 6.00 -10.25
CA PRO A 75 0.67 4.63 -10.23
C PRO A 75 1.63 3.59 -10.82
N ASP A 76 2.31 3.91 -11.92
CA ASP A 76 3.29 3.01 -12.56
C ASP A 76 4.48 2.72 -11.62
N GLU A 77 5.03 3.74 -10.96
CA GLU A 77 6.11 3.57 -9.97
C GLU A 77 5.64 2.75 -8.76
N ILE A 78 4.42 2.98 -8.26
CA ILE A 78 3.82 2.18 -7.18
C ILE A 78 3.71 0.72 -7.58
N ALA A 79 3.22 0.44 -8.79
CA ALA A 79 3.09 -0.93 -9.31
C ALA A 79 4.46 -1.61 -9.45
N PHE A 80 5.46 -0.88 -9.96
CA PHE A 80 6.83 -1.35 -10.06
C PHE A 80 7.41 -1.74 -8.69
N LEU A 81 7.32 -0.86 -7.69
CA LEU A 81 7.86 -1.11 -6.34
C LEU A 81 7.19 -2.32 -5.67
N LYS A 82 5.88 -2.48 -5.83
CA LYS A 82 5.14 -3.65 -5.31
C LYS A 82 5.60 -4.94 -5.99
N ALA A 83 5.75 -4.93 -7.31
CA ALA A 83 6.23 -6.10 -8.05
C ALA A 83 7.69 -6.45 -7.72
N ASP A 84 8.53 -5.44 -7.54
CA ASP A 84 9.93 -5.61 -7.14
C ASP A 84 10.06 -6.21 -5.73
N LEU A 85 9.28 -5.70 -4.77
CA LEU A 85 9.25 -6.26 -3.41
C LEU A 85 8.83 -7.73 -3.42
N ALA A 86 7.75 -8.06 -4.13
CA ALA A 86 7.26 -9.43 -4.23
C ALA A 86 8.32 -10.37 -4.83
N ARG A 87 9.05 -9.92 -5.86
CA ARG A 87 10.16 -10.68 -6.46
C ARG A 87 11.26 -10.95 -5.45
N ARG A 88 11.73 -9.93 -4.73
CA ARG A 88 12.80 -10.06 -3.71
C ARG A 88 12.39 -10.93 -2.55
N GLN A 89 11.13 -10.84 -2.11
CA GLN A 89 10.57 -11.73 -1.09
C GLN A 89 10.60 -13.18 -1.55
N LEU A 90 10.24 -13.46 -2.81
CA LEU A 90 10.26 -14.81 -3.37
C LEU A 90 11.69 -15.38 -3.44
N GLU A 91 12.67 -14.55 -3.80
CA GLU A 91 14.09 -14.92 -3.74
C GLU A 91 14.57 -15.19 -2.31
N ALA A 92 14.18 -14.36 -1.34
CA ALA A 92 14.51 -14.55 0.07
C ALA A 92 13.92 -15.85 0.63
N VAL A 93 12.66 -16.15 0.29
CA VAL A 93 12.00 -17.42 0.61
C VAL A 93 12.77 -18.59 -0.02
N GLY A 94 13.17 -18.50 -1.29
CA GLY A 94 13.97 -19.54 -1.95
C GLY A 94 15.31 -19.79 -1.25
N ARG A 95 16.03 -18.74 -0.84
CA ARG A 95 17.28 -18.89 -0.04
C ARG A 95 17.02 -19.53 1.32
N ALA A 96 15.93 -19.13 2.00
CA ALA A 96 15.56 -19.67 3.29
C ALA A 96 15.11 -21.15 3.21
N GLU A 97 14.37 -21.53 2.16
CA GLU A 97 13.99 -22.91 1.85
C GLU A 97 15.25 -23.77 1.64
N GLN A 98 16.20 -23.32 0.81
CA GLN A 98 17.45 -24.04 0.58
C GLN A 98 18.27 -24.21 1.88
N ALA A 99 18.26 -23.21 2.76
CA ALA A 99 18.92 -23.30 4.07
C ALA A 99 18.21 -24.29 5.01
N ALA A 100 16.86 -24.27 5.05
CA ALA A 100 16.06 -25.20 5.84
C ALA A 100 16.26 -26.65 5.37
N LYS A 101 16.25 -26.86 4.06
CA LYS A 101 16.50 -28.15 3.43
C LYS A 101 17.89 -28.70 3.76
N ARG A 102 18.94 -27.88 3.61
CA ARG A 102 20.31 -28.25 3.99
C ARG A 102 20.41 -28.61 5.46
N ARG A 103 19.74 -27.86 6.33
CA ARG A 103 19.67 -28.16 7.77
C ARG A 103 19.04 -29.53 8.04
N ARG A 104 17.89 -29.82 7.42
CA ARG A 104 17.17 -31.09 7.61
C ARG A 104 17.98 -32.27 7.08
N GLN A 105 18.53 -32.15 5.87
CA GLN A 105 19.36 -33.19 5.25
C GLN A 105 20.62 -33.46 6.08
N GLY A 106 21.31 -32.42 6.55
CA GLY A 106 22.47 -32.55 7.42
C GLY A 106 22.15 -33.25 8.73
N ARG A 107 21.02 -32.89 9.36
CA ARG A 107 20.54 -33.55 10.59
C ARG A 107 20.21 -35.02 10.38
N HIS A 108 19.37 -35.33 9.39
CA HIS A 108 18.96 -36.71 9.11
C HIS A 108 20.17 -37.58 8.72
N GLY A 109 21.07 -37.05 7.89
CA GLY A 109 22.32 -37.71 7.54
C GLY A 109 23.18 -38.01 8.76
N ALA A 110 23.35 -37.04 9.66
CA ALA A 110 24.12 -37.21 10.88
C ALA A 110 23.48 -38.23 11.86
N MET A 111 22.15 -38.20 12.02
CA MET A 111 21.42 -39.17 12.86
C MET A 111 21.61 -40.60 12.35
N THR A 112 21.36 -40.83 11.07
CA THR A 112 21.50 -42.16 10.44
C THR A 112 22.94 -42.66 10.50
N LEU A 113 23.91 -41.78 10.23
CA LEU A 113 25.33 -42.11 10.26
C LEU A 113 25.81 -42.46 11.68
N LEU A 114 25.45 -41.65 12.68
CA LEU A 114 25.80 -41.92 14.08
C LEU A 114 25.19 -43.23 14.56
N ALA A 115 23.91 -43.48 14.26
CA ALA A 115 23.25 -44.75 14.62
C ALA A 115 23.94 -45.96 13.96
N ALA A 116 24.36 -45.84 12.69
CA ALA A 116 25.07 -46.92 11.99
C ALA A 116 26.49 -47.16 12.54
N LEU A 117 27.21 -46.10 12.91
CA LEU A 117 28.56 -46.20 13.48
C LEU A 117 28.52 -46.77 14.90
N ASP A 118 27.64 -46.25 15.76
CA ASP A 118 27.45 -46.73 17.12
C ASP A 118 26.94 -48.19 17.12
N GLY A 119 26.01 -48.54 16.22
CA GLY A 119 25.51 -49.91 16.07
C GLY A 119 26.57 -50.93 15.59
N LYS A 120 27.63 -50.48 14.90
CA LYS A 120 28.78 -51.30 14.50
C LYS A 120 29.96 -51.21 15.48
N GLY A 121 29.87 -50.39 16.52
CA GLY A 121 30.95 -50.17 17.49
C GLY A 121 32.21 -49.56 16.89
N ILE A 122 32.08 -48.75 15.81
CA ILE A 122 33.23 -48.12 15.15
C ILE A 122 33.65 -46.88 15.94
N GLU A 123 34.95 -46.78 16.27
CA GLU A 123 35.50 -45.64 16.98
C GLU A 123 35.55 -44.41 16.07
N ILE A 124 34.89 -43.32 16.48
CA ILE A 124 34.76 -42.07 15.71
C ILE A 124 35.74 -41.05 16.28
N PRO A 125 36.59 -40.39 15.45
CA PRO A 125 37.42 -39.28 15.90
C PRO A 125 36.59 -38.21 16.62
N ILE A 126 37.09 -37.69 17.75
CA ILE A 126 36.35 -36.80 18.65
C ILE A 126 35.86 -35.54 17.93
N GLU A 127 36.71 -34.93 17.11
CA GLU A 127 36.39 -33.75 16.32
C GLU A 127 35.26 -34.02 15.33
N LEU A 128 35.30 -35.16 14.62
CA LEU A 128 34.27 -35.57 13.68
C LEU A 128 32.95 -35.88 14.41
N ARG A 129 33.02 -36.56 15.57
CA ARG A 129 31.84 -36.82 16.42
C ARG A 129 31.19 -35.52 16.88
N SER A 130 31.98 -34.55 17.34
CA SER A 130 31.48 -33.23 17.76
C SER A 130 30.77 -32.47 16.62
N GLN A 131 31.30 -32.57 15.38
CA GLN A 131 30.72 -31.90 14.22
C GLN A 131 29.46 -32.61 13.72
N LEU A 132 29.41 -33.94 13.74
CA LEU A 132 28.21 -34.73 13.48
C LEU A 132 27.12 -34.47 14.53
N ASP A 133 27.49 -34.31 15.80
CA ASP A 133 26.57 -33.92 16.87
C ASP A 133 25.99 -32.53 16.65
N ARG A 134 26.79 -31.58 16.16
CA ARG A 134 26.30 -30.24 15.77
C ARG A 134 25.32 -30.33 14.60
N LEU A 135 25.59 -31.15 13.58
CA LEU A 135 24.64 -31.39 12.48
C LEU A 135 23.35 -32.04 12.98
N ARG A 136 23.45 -33.03 13.88
CA ARG A 136 22.31 -33.67 14.55
C ARG A 136 21.46 -32.67 15.34
N SER A 137 22.07 -31.70 16.00
CA SER A 137 21.35 -30.59 16.67
C SER A 137 20.74 -29.55 15.70
N GLY A 138 20.97 -29.69 14.39
CA GLY A 138 20.43 -28.79 13.38
C GLY A 138 21.29 -27.55 13.09
N ALA A 139 22.58 -27.58 13.37
CA ALA A 139 23.50 -26.55 12.88
C ALA A 139 23.68 -26.67 11.35
N VAL A 140 23.69 -25.54 10.65
CA VAL A 140 24.05 -25.51 9.22
C VAL A 140 25.56 -25.29 9.12
N LEU A 141 26.29 -26.30 8.64
CA LEU A 141 27.72 -26.21 8.38
C LEU A 141 27.94 -26.17 6.86
N GLU A 142 28.79 -25.26 6.37
CA GLU A 142 29.08 -25.16 4.93
C GLU A 142 29.68 -26.45 4.35
N HIS A 143 30.38 -27.23 5.19
CA HIS A 143 31.04 -28.47 4.79
C HIS A 143 30.27 -29.73 5.23
N ALA A 144 28.96 -29.64 5.48
CA ALA A 144 28.14 -30.77 5.96
C ALA A 144 28.29 -32.02 5.08
N ASP A 145 28.30 -31.87 3.75
CA ASP A 145 28.45 -32.99 2.82
C ASP A 145 29.80 -33.69 2.94
N VAL A 146 30.87 -32.92 3.18
CA VAL A 146 32.24 -33.45 3.37
C VAL A 146 32.32 -34.21 4.68
N LEU A 147 31.73 -33.67 5.75
CA LEU A 147 31.67 -34.32 7.07
C LEU A 147 30.89 -35.63 7.03
N LEU A 148 29.73 -35.64 6.38
CA LEU A 148 28.96 -36.86 6.18
C LEU A 148 29.76 -37.89 5.37
N ALA A 149 30.42 -37.47 4.29
CA ALA A 149 31.25 -38.36 3.48
C ALA A 149 32.42 -38.97 4.27
N GLN A 150 33.11 -38.18 5.10
CA GLN A 150 34.17 -38.67 5.99
C GLN A 150 33.64 -39.74 6.97
N GLY A 151 32.47 -39.53 7.55
CA GLY A 151 31.86 -40.53 8.43
C GLY A 151 31.41 -41.79 7.69
N TYR A 152 30.82 -41.66 6.49
CA TYR A 152 30.47 -42.83 5.67
C TYR A 152 31.70 -43.62 5.23
N ALA A 153 32.86 -42.98 5.04
CA ALA A 153 34.11 -43.68 4.75
C ALA A 153 34.51 -44.63 5.89
N LEU A 154 34.24 -44.29 7.16
CA LEU A 154 34.49 -45.17 8.31
C LEU A 154 33.62 -46.43 8.31
N LEU A 155 32.42 -46.38 7.71
CA LEU A 155 31.54 -47.54 7.55
C LEU A 155 32.01 -48.49 6.44
N THR A 156 32.91 -48.02 5.57
CA THR A 156 33.44 -48.80 4.46
C THR A 156 34.65 -49.59 4.97
N PRO A 157 34.64 -50.93 4.90
CA PRO A 157 35.80 -51.69 5.30
C PRO A 157 36.97 -51.31 4.42
N ASN A 158 38.09 -50.95 5.03
CA ASN A 158 39.33 -50.59 4.36
C ASN A 158 39.97 -51.85 3.76
N VAL A 159 39.31 -52.46 2.79
CA VAL A 159 39.88 -53.53 1.99
C VAL A 159 40.47 -52.85 0.79
N GLU A 160 41.79 -52.73 0.74
CA GLU A 160 42.51 -52.48 -0.52
C GLU A 160 42.22 -53.64 -1.46
N ARG A 161 41.06 -53.60 -2.13
CA ARG A 161 40.76 -54.48 -3.25
C ARG A 161 41.45 -53.88 -4.46
N THR A 162 42.76 -54.09 -4.57
CA THR A 162 43.44 -53.94 -5.85
C THR A 162 42.85 -54.96 -6.80
N LEU A 163 41.99 -54.48 -7.71
CA LEU A 163 41.45 -55.32 -8.78
C LEU A 163 42.63 -55.91 -9.56
N ASP A 164 42.63 -57.22 -9.74
CA ASP A 164 43.61 -57.86 -10.63
C ASP A 164 43.32 -57.49 -12.11
N GLU A 165 44.28 -57.76 -12.98
CA GLU A 165 44.19 -57.40 -14.40
C GLU A 165 43.02 -58.10 -15.12
N ALA A 166 42.68 -59.33 -14.71
CA ALA A 166 41.54 -60.07 -15.25
C ALA A 166 40.20 -59.48 -14.78
N GLN A 167 40.12 -59.03 -13.52
CA GLN A 167 38.97 -58.34 -12.94
C GLN A 167 38.75 -56.96 -13.57
N ARG A 168 39.81 -56.20 -13.87
CA ARG A 168 39.71 -54.93 -14.63
C ARG A 168 39.22 -55.17 -16.04
N THR A 169 39.74 -56.20 -16.70
CA THR A 169 39.33 -56.56 -18.06
C THR A 169 37.86 -57.00 -18.08
N LEU A 170 37.41 -57.75 -17.07
CA LEU A 170 36.02 -58.17 -16.93
C LEU A 170 35.10 -56.99 -16.60
N ALA A 171 35.49 -56.08 -15.71
CA ALA A 171 34.73 -54.88 -15.39
C ALA A 171 34.55 -53.97 -16.61
N ASN A 172 35.61 -53.79 -17.42
CA ASN A 172 35.53 -53.02 -18.67
C ASN A 172 34.62 -53.68 -19.73
N ARG A 173 34.50 -55.01 -19.75
CA ARG A 173 33.56 -55.72 -20.63
C ARG A 173 32.12 -55.69 -20.14
N LEU A 174 31.92 -55.58 -18.83
CA LEU A 174 30.60 -55.58 -18.18
C LEU A 174 30.00 -54.17 -18.03
N MET A 175 30.77 -53.10 -18.22
CA MET A 175 30.22 -51.75 -18.24
C MET A 175 29.33 -51.55 -19.47
N PRO A 176 28.03 -51.23 -19.31
CA PRO A 176 27.17 -50.83 -20.41
C PRO A 176 27.72 -49.56 -21.07
N ALA A 177 27.52 -49.43 -22.39
CA ALA A 177 27.91 -48.23 -23.14
C ALA A 177 27.11 -46.96 -22.74
N GLU A 178 26.07 -47.10 -21.91
CA GLU A 178 25.38 -45.99 -21.28
C GLU A 178 26.20 -45.49 -20.08
N THR A 179 26.90 -44.39 -20.32
CA THR A 179 27.60 -43.52 -19.37
C THR A 179 27.14 -43.72 -17.93
N SER A 180 28.05 -44.22 -17.08
CA SER A 180 27.90 -44.15 -15.64
C SER A 180 27.68 -42.69 -15.25
N ALA A 181 26.45 -42.34 -14.86
CA ALA A 181 26.15 -41.02 -14.35
C ALA A 181 27.11 -40.74 -13.19
N GLY A 182 27.90 -39.67 -13.29
CA GLY A 182 28.85 -39.30 -12.23
C GLY A 182 28.14 -39.19 -10.88
N LEU A 183 28.87 -39.40 -9.77
CA LEU A 183 28.30 -39.43 -8.41
C LEU A 183 27.34 -38.26 -8.11
N GLN A 184 27.59 -37.07 -8.69
CA GLN A 184 26.70 -35.91 -8.58
C GLN A 184 25.39 -36.07 -9.36
N ALA A 185 25.43 -36.60 -10.58
CA ALA A 185 24.23 -36.89 -11.37
C ALA A 185 23.41 -38.03 -10.76
N TRP A 186 24.08 -39.06 -10.20
CA TRP A 186 23.43 -40.12 -9.44
C TRP A 186 22.80 -39.58 -8.15
N LYS A 187 23.51 -38.77 -7.36
CA LYS A 187 22.96 -38.10 -6.16
C LYS A 187 21.75 -37.23 -6.52
N ALA A 188 21.80 -36.48 -7.62
CA ALA A 188 20.67 -35.66 -8.07
C ALA A 188 19.45 -36.52 -8.42
N ALA A 189 19.64 -37.62 -9.15
CA ALA A 189 18.56 -38.56 -9.48
C ALA A 189 17.96 -39.23 -8.22
N GLN A 190 18.80 -39.71 -7.30
CA GLN A 190 18.37 -40.37 -6.06
C GLN A 190 17.65 -39.40 -5.11
N SER A 191 18.09 -38.14 -5.06
CA SER A 191 17.47 -37.06 -4.27
C SER A 191 16.04 -36.74 -4.70
N THR A 192 15.66 -37.10 -5.93
CA THR A 192 14.36 -36.82 -6.51
C THR A 192 13.40 -38.00 -6.34
N ALA A 193 13.93 -39.24 -6.29
CA ALA A 193 13.15 -40.47 -6.18
C ALA A 193 12.70 -40.84 -4.74
N SER A 194 13.34 -40.27 -3.71
CA SER A 194 13.10 -40.64 -2.29
C SER A 194 12.31 -39.61 -1.48
N ARG A 195 11.73 -38.58 -2.11
CA ARG A 195 11.12 -37.46 -1.37
C ARG A 195 9.62 -37.61 -1.21
N ASP A 196 9.18 -37.54 0.05
CA ASP A 196 7.80 -37.19 0.38
C ASP A 196 7.52 -35.72 -0.04
N PRO A 197 6.59 -35.47 -0.97
CA PRO A 197 6.21 -34.13 -1.39
C PRO A 197 5.66 -33.24 -0.26
N ALA A 198 5.19 -33.82 0.85
CA ALA A 198 4.76 -33.06 2.03
C ALA A 198 5.96 -32.42 2.75
N LEU A 199 7.09 -33.11 2.82
CA LEU A 199 8.31 -32.61 3.44
C LEU A 199 8.95 -31.46 2.64
N ASP A 200 8.92 -31.51 1.30
CA ASP A 200 9.40 -30.40 0.47
C ASP A 200 8.47 -29.16 0.63
N ARG A 201 7.15 -29.36 0.74
CA ARG A 201 6.21 -28.28 1.06
C ARG A 201 6.49 -27.66 2.43
N LEU A 202 6.80 -28.48 3.43
CA LEU A 202 7.08 -28.02 4.79
C LEU A 202 8.40 -27.23 4.88
N ASP A 203 9.45 -27.65 4.18
CA ASP A 203 10.72 -26.89 4.11
C ASP A 203 10.51 -25.50 3.50
N ARG A 204 9.73 -25.42 2.41
CA ARG A 204 9.34 -24.15 1.79
C ARG A 204 8.63 -23.26 2.79
N GLN A 205 7.66 -23.81 3.51
CA GLN A 205 6.90 -23.03 4.48
C GLN A 205 7.74 -22.62 5.69
N ILE A 206 8.66 -23.43 6.19
CA ILE A 206 9.58 -23.03 7.26
C ILE A 206 10.54 -21.94 6.78
N GLY A 207 11.00 -22.02 5.53
CA GLY A 207 11.77 -20.96 4.89
C GLY A 207 10.98 -19.65 4.87
N GLU A 208 9.72 -19.71 4.46
CA GLU A 208 8.80 -18.58 4.44
C GLU A 208 8.52 -18.02 5.85
N ALA A 209 8.23 -18.88 6.83
CA ALA A 209 8.04 -18.53 8.23
C ALA A 209 9.23 -17.76 8.81
N ARG A 210 10.47 -18.12 8.46
CA ARG A 210 11.67 -17.39 8.92
C ARG A 210 11.77 -15.96 8.42
N VAL A 211 11.10 -15.65 7.31
CA VAL A 211 11.08 -14.30 6.74
C VAL A 211 10.01 -13.44 7.42
N PHE A 212 8.85 -14.02 7.79
CA PHE A 212 7.68 -13.24 8.23
C PHE A 212 7.33 -13.36 9.72
N LEU A 213 7.74 -14.45 10.38
CA LEU A 213 7.44 -14.73 11.80
C LEU A 213 8.63 -14.40 12.71
N GLU A 214 8.35 -14.25 14.00
CA GLU A 214 9.40 -14.07 15.00
C GLU A 214 10.16 -15.38 15.25
N ALA A 215 11.43 -15.27 15.68
CA ALA A 215 12.28 -16.43 15.92
C ALA A 215 11.65 -17.44 16.91
N ARG A 216 10.88 -16.96 17.90
CA ARG A 216 10.19 -17.81 18.88
C ARG A 216 9.05 -18.62 18.24
N GLU A 217 8.28 -18.02 17.34
CA GLU A 217 7.19 -18.70 16.63
C GLU A 217 7.75 -19.78 15.70
N VAL A 218 8.79 -19.44 14.94
CA VAL A 218 9.52 -20.38 14.08
C VAL A 218 10.11 -21.53 14.88
N ALA A 219 10.65 -21.27 16.09
CA ALA A 219 11.19 -22.31 16.96
C ALA A 219 10.09 -23.28 17.44
N GLY A 220 8.89 -22.78 17.75
CA GLY A 220 7.74 -23.61 18.10
C GLY A 220 7.36 -24.59 16.99
N PHE A 221 7.31 -24.11 15.74
CA PHE A 221 7.05 -24.97 14.59
C PHE A 221 8.18 -25.94 14.29
N SER A 222 9.43 -25.50 14.45
CA SER A 222 10.61 -26.37 14.28
C SER A 222 10.62 -27.50 15.31
N SER A 223 10.23 -27.22 16.56
CA SER A 223 10.12 -28.26 17.61
C SER A 223 9.00 -29.26 17.33
N ARG A 224 7.87 -28.81 16.77
CA ARG A 224 6.77 -29.70 16.35
C ARG A 224 7.23 -30.63 15.23
N LEU A 225 8.01 -30.10 14.27
CA LEU A 225 8.59 -30.89 13.18
C LEU A 225 9.57 -31.94 13.71
N ASP A 226 10.46 -31.55 14.62
CA ASP A 226 11.41 -32.49 15.25
C ASP A 226 10.68 -33.66 15.94
N GLY A 227 9.53 -33.42 16.56
CA GLY A 227 8.72 -34.48 17.19
C GLY A 227 8.02 -35.42 16.20
N LEU A 228 7.91 -35.07 14.91
CA LEU A 228 7.31 -35.94 13.88
C LEU A 228 8.27 -37.03 13.41
N ASP A 229 9.58 -36.79 13.51
CA ASP A 229 10.60 -37.79 13.19
C ASP A 229 10.55 -38.98 14.17
N ASP A 230 10.09 -38.76 15.40
CA ASP A 230 9.95 -39.78 16.44
C ASP A 230 8.62 -40.54 16.40
N GLU A 231 7.61 -40.04 15.66
CA GLU A 231 6.31 -40.71 15.54
C GLU A 231 6.44 -41.97 14.68
N THR A 232 6.06 -43.14 15.20
CA THR A 232 6.23 -44.42 14.50
C THR A 232 5.02 -44.81 13.64
N ASN A 233 3.86 -44.19 13.85
CA ASN A 233 2.66 -44.43 13.06
C ASN A 233 2.60 -43.51 11.83
N ASP A 234 2.79 -44.06 10.64
CA ASP A 234 2.80 -43.31 9.37
C ASP A 234 1.49 -42.55 9.10
N ALA A 235 0.33 -43.13 9.41
CA ALA A 235 -0.96 -42.47 9.19
C ALA A 235 -1.14 -41.25 10.10
N ARG A 236 -0.69 -41.36 11.36
CA ARG A 236 -0.70 -40.24 12.31
C ARG A 236 0.34 -39.18 11.94
N ARG A 237 1.53 -39.59 11.50
CA ARG A 237 2.58 -38.67 11.03
C ARG A 237 2.08 -37.81 9.87
N ASN A 238 1.41 -38.41 8.88
CA ASN A 238 0.87 -37.69 7.72
C ASN A 238 -0.21 -36.67 8.12
N LEU A 239 -1.14 -37.03 9.02
CA LEU A 239 -2.16 -36.10 9.52
C LEU A 239 -1.54 -34.90 10.27
N LEU A 240 -0.51 -35.16 11.08
CA LEU A 240 0.18 -34.10 11.81
C LEU A 240 1.00 -33.19 10.88
N LEU A 241 1.59 -33.75 9.82
CA LEU A 241 2.27 -32.99 8.77
C LEU A 241 1.30 -32.04 8.06
N ASP A 242 0.13 -32.55 7.64
CA ASP A 242 -0.89 -31.73 6.99
C ASP A 242 -1.43 -30.62 7.92
N SER A 243 -1.67 -30.95 9.20
CA SER A 243 -2.06 -29.94 10.21
C SER A 243 -0.97 -28.89 10.41
N LEU A 244 0.30 -29.29 10.47
CA LEU A 244 1.42 -28.36 10.64
C LEU A 244 1.56 -27.42 9.43
N ILE A 245 1.37 -27.93 8.21
CA ILE A 245 1.37 -27.14 6.97
C ILE A 245 0.25 -26.09 7.01
N LEU A 246 -0.96 -26.47 7.41
CA LEU A 246 -2.09 -25.53 7.52
C LEU A 246 -1.82 -24.45 8.58
N ASP A 247 -1.35 -24.84 9.76
CA ASP A 247 -1.01 -23.90 10.84
C ASP A 247 0.07 -22.90 10.41
N LEU A 248 1.13 -23.38 9.73
CA LEU A 248 2.21 -22.52 9.27
C LEU A 248 1.74 -21.53 8.21
N SER A 249 0.93 -22.00 7.25
CA SER A 249 0.32 -21.17 6.20
C SER A 249 -0.47 -20.03 6.83
N ASN A 250 -1.36 -20.36 7.77
CA ASN A 250 -2.22 -19.40 8.43
C ASN A 250 -1.43 -18.41 9.29
N ALA A 251 -0.39 -18.87 10.01
CA ALA A 251 0.49 -18.00 10.79
C ALA A 251 1.24 -17.00 9.89
N ILE A 252 1.81 -17.46 8.78
CA ILE A 252 2.52 -16.62 7.80
C ILE A 252 1.57 -15.57 7.21
N GLU A 253 0.39 -15.97 6.76
CA GLU A 253 -0.61 -15.08 6.18
C GLU A 253 -1.07 -14.03 7.19
N THR A 254 -1.35 -14.45 8.42
CA THR A 254 -1.76 -13.54 9.51
C THR A 254 -0.66 -12.53 9.84
N ALA A 255 0.59 -12.98 9.94
CA ALA A 255 1.73 -12.10 10.23
C ALA A 255 1.97 -11.08 9.11
N ARG A 256 1.89 -11.52 7.84
CA ARG A 256 1.99 -10.63 6.67
C ARG A 256 0.88 -9.59 6.67
N ALA A 257 -0.38 -10.02 6.81
CA ALA A 257 -1.52 -9.12 6.83
C ALA A 257 -1.40 -8.10 7.97
N ARG A 258 -0.97 -8.54 9.17
CA ARG A 258 -0.78 -7.65 10.32
C ARG A 258 0.33 -6.64 10.11
N ARG A 259 1.51 -7.06 9.62
CA ARG A 259 2.61 -6.14 9.30
C ARG A 259 2.19 -5.11 8.26
N ALA A 260 1.52 -5.55 7.18
CA ALA A 260 0.99 -4.66 6.17
C ALA A 260 0.00 -3.63 6.76
N ALA A 261 -0.93 -4.08 7.60
CA ALA A 261 -1.93 -3.21 8.22
C ALA A 261 -1.31 -2.18 9.18
N ILE A 262 -0.32 -2.58 10.00
CA ILE A 262 0.41 -1.65 10.88
C ILE A 262 1.20 -0.62 10.07
N THR A 263 1.80 -1.03 8.96
CA THR A 263 2.50 -0.11 8.06
C THR A 263 1.53 0.94 7.51
N VAL A 264 0.38 0.51 6.98
CA VAL A 264 -0.68 1.44 6.52
C VAL A 264 -1.15 2.38 7.64
N LEU A 265 -1.28 1.88 8.87
CA LEU A 265 -1.68 2.71 10.00
C LEU A 265 -0.63 3.78 10.36
N LYS A 266 0.65 3.42 10.35
CA LYS A 266 1.76 4.38 10.57
C LYS A 266 1.80 5.46 9.49
N GLU A 267 1.49 5.09 8.26
CA GLU A 267 1.41 6.00 7.13
C GLU A 267 0.27 7.01 7.28
N LEU A 268 -0.94 6.55 7.63
CA LEU A 268 -2.08 7.42 7.93
C LEU A 268 -1.75 8.38 9.08
N THR A 269 -1.06 7.88 10.10
CA THR A 269 -0.60 8.69 11.24
C THR A 269 0.35 9.81 10.80
N ALA A 270 1.30 9.51 9.91
CA ALA A 270 2.22 10.50 9.38
C ALA A 270 1.50 11.55 8.52
N GLU A 271 0.57 11.14 7.66
CA GLU A 271 -0.23 12.07 6.86
C GLU A 271 -1.08 13.00 7.73
N MET A 272 -1.70 12.47 8.78
CA MET A 272 -2.53 13.25 9.70
C MET A 272 -1.74 14.19 10.60
N SER A 273 -0.45 13.92 10.83
CA SER A 273 0.41 14.81 11.64
C SER A 273 0.56 16.22 11.07
N ALA A 274 0.24 16.41 9.78
CA ALA A 274 0.20 17.73 9.14
C ALA A 274 -1.04 18.57 9.52
N TYR A 275 -1.98 18.00 10.27
CA TYR A 275 -3.25 18.64 10.61
C TYR A 275 -3.47 18.67 12.12
N ASP A 276 -3.71 19.87 12.66
CA ASP A 276 -3.92 20.08 14.09
C ASP A 276 -5.42 20.21 14.43
N THR A 277 -6.13 19.08 14.34
CA THR A 277 -7.54 18.99 14.75
C THR A 277 -7.69 17.98 15.88
N ALA A 278 -8.68 18.17 16.76
CA ALA A 278 -8.92 17.23 17.86
C ALA A 278 -9.12 15.78 17.37
N ALA A 279 -9.76 15.60 16.21
CA ALA A 279 -9.97 14.29 15.59
C ALA A 279 -8.66 13.66 15.10
N THR A 280 -7.78 14.43 14.46
CA THR A 280 -6.49 13.92 13.97
C THR A 280 -5.52 13.62 15.11
N VAL A 281 -5.51 14.43 16.18
CA VAL A 281 -4.71 14.15 17.38
C VAL A 281 -5.17 12.85 18.06
N ALA A 282 -6.48 12.70 18.29
CA ALA A 282 -7.03 11.49 18.89
C ALA A 282 -6.76 10.23 18.06
N PHE A 283 -6.82 10.36 16.72
CA PHE A 283 -6.44 9.27 15.81
C PHE A 283 -4.97 8.91 15.95
N VAL A 284 -4.07 9.90 15.88
CA VAL A 284 -2.61 9.70 15.94
C VAL A 284 -2.20 9.01 17.25
N ASP A 285 -2.77 9.44 18.38
CA ASP A 285 -2.47 8.83 19.68
C ASP A 285 -2.93 7.37 19.75
N ARG A 286 -4.11 7.07 19.22
CA ARG A 286 -4.62 5.69 19.19
C ARG A 286 -3.83 4.81 18.23
N ALA A 287 -3.42 5.35 17.09
CA ALA A 287 -2.62 4.64 16.10
C ALA A 287 -1.20 4.31 16.62
N ARG A 288 -0.59 5.20 17.41
CA ARG A 288 0.72 4.97 18.05
C ARG A 288 0.72 3.84 19.09
N GLN A 289 -0.43 3.51 19.64
CA GLN A 289 -0.58 2.41 20.61
C GLN A 289 -0.65 1.03 19.92
N CYS A 290 -0.81 1.00 18.59
CA CYS A 290 -0.86 -0.25 17.84
C CYS A 290 0.54 -0.79 17.52
N ASP A 291 0.74 -2.07 17.78
CA ASP A 291 1.97 -2.82 17.55
C ASP A 291 1.68 -4.19 16.93
N THR A 292 2.72 -5.04 16.79
CA THR A 292 2.62 -6.39 16.22
C THR A 292 1.77 -7.34 17.06
N THR A 293 1.40 -6.99 18.30
CA THR A 293 0.52 -7.78 19.16
C THR A 293 -0.95 -7.38 19.06
N THR A 294 -1.23 -6.23 18.44
CA THR A 294 -2.58 -5.69 18.30
C THR A 294 -3.45 -6.58 17.39
N LEU A 295 -4.73 -6.72 17.78
CA LEU A 295 -5.70 -7.53 17.04
C LEU A 295 -5.91 -6.97 15.62
N PRO A 296 -5.95 -7.83 14.57
CA PRO A 296 -6.13 -7.38 13.19
C PRO A 296 -7.38 -6.52 12.95
N ASP A 297 -8.50 -6.87 13.58
CA ASP A 297 -9.76 -6.14 13.43
C ASP A 297 -9.66 -4.70 13.92
N VAL A 298 -8.93 -4.47 15.00
CA VAL A 298 -8.69 -3.13 15.56
C VAL A 298 -7.85 -2.29 14.59
N VAL A 299 -6.80 -2.88 14.01
CA VAL A 299 -5.95 -2.20 13.03
C VAL A 299 -6.73 -1.90 11.74
N ALA A 300 -7.59 -2.82 11.29
CA ALA A 300 -8.42 -2.64 10.11
C ALA A 300 -9.48 -1.55 10.30
N GLU A 301 -10.15 -1.52 11.46
CA GLU A 301 -11.10 -0.46 11.81
C GLU A 301 -10.41 0.91 11.86
N LEU A 302 -9.28 1.01 12.56
CA LEU A 302 -8.50 2.25 12.62
C LEU A 302 -8.04 2.68 11.23
N THR A 303 -7.58 1.76 10.39
CA THR A 303 -7.17 2.06 9.01
C THR A 303 -8.32 2.69 8.22
N ARG A 304 -9.52 2.10 8.28
CA ARG A 304 -10.71 2.63 7.61
C ARG A 304 -11.09 4.01 8.13
N THR A 305 -11.17 4.17 9.46
CA THR A 305 -11.46 5.47 10.07
C THR A 305 -10.44 6.54 9.66
N GLY A 306 -9.17 6.16 9.54
CA GLY A 306 -8.12 7.07 9.12
C GLY A 306 -8.27 7.52 7.67
N GLN A 307 -8.59 6.59 6.77
CA GLN A 307 -8.87 6.87 5.37
C GLN A 307 -10.08 7.78 5.19
N ASP A 308 -11.17 7.52 5.92
CA ASP A 308 -12.40 8.32 5.87
C ASP A 308 -12.13 9.76 6.35
N LEU A 309 -11.35 9.92 7.43
CA LEU A 309 -11.00 11.25 7.96
C LEU A 309 -10.17 12.05 6.95
N ILE A 310 -9.14 11.45 6.36
CA ILE A 310 -8.34 12.12 5.30
C ILE A 310 -9.21 12.50 4.11
N ALA A 311 -10.09 11.59 3.66
CA ALA A 311 -10.99 11.85 2.54
C ALA A 311 -11.92 13.04 2.85
N GLN A 312 -12.50 13.08 4.05
CA GLN A 312 -13.35 14.19 4.49
C GLN A 312 -12.58 15.52 4.51
N MET A 313 -11.37 15.54 5.07
CA MET A 313 -10.56 16.75 5.17
C MET A 313 -10.16 17.31 3.80
N ARG A 314 -9.76 16.43 2.87
CA ARG A 314 -9.45 16.81 1.48
C ARG A 314 -10.68 17.39 0.78
N GLN A 315 -11.82 16.75 1.00
CA GLN A 315 -13.10 17.16 0.43
C GLN A 315 -13.55 18.52 0.94
N GLU A 316 -13.40 18.80 2.25
CA GLU A 316 -13.69 20.09 2.85
C GLU A 316 -12.78 21.20 2.29
N ARG A 317 -11.48 20.94 2.18
CA ARG A 317 -10.52 21.86 1.56
C ARG A 317 -10.85 22.17 0.11
N ALA A 318 -11.15 21.14 -0.70
CA ALA A 318 -11.51 21.32 -2.10
C ALA A 318 -12.82 22.12 -2.25
N ALA A 319 -13.82 21.85 -1.41
CA ALA A 319 -15.06 22.61 -1.41
C ALA A 319 -14.86 24.08 -1.03
N MET A 320 -13.94 24.37 -0.11
CA MET A 320 -13.56 25.74 0.25
C MET A 320 -12.83 26.45 -0.90
N ALA A 321 -11.86 25.79 -1.54
CA ALA A 321 -11.14 26.32 -2.69
C ALA A 321 -12.11 26.68 -3.84
N ARG A 322 -13.04 25.78 -4.18
CA ARG A 322 -14.08 26.02 -5.20
C ARG A 322 -14.95 27.24 -4.88
N ARG A 323 -15.38 27.41 -3.62
CA ARG A 323 -16.16 28.59 -3.21
C ARG A 323 -15.35 29.87 -3.35
N ASN A 324 -14.11 29.86 -2.89
CA ASN A 324 -13.21 31.02 -2.97
C ASN A 324 -12.89 31.40 -4.42
N ALA A 325 -12.67 30.44 -5.31
CA ALA A 325 -12.43 30.68 -6.73
C ALA A 325 -13.62 31.40 -7.40
N ILE A 326 -14.84 30.90 -7.20
CA ILE A 326 -16.05 31.52 -7.76
C ILE A 326 -16.30 32.92 -7.19
N LEU A 327 -16.27 33.06 -5.86
CA LEU A 327 -16.53 34.36 -5.22
C LEU A 327 -15.44 35.38 -5.54
N GLY A 328 -14.18 34.98 -5.53
CA GLY A 328 -13.06 35.85 -5.94
C GLY A 328 -13.15 36.25 -7.41
N GLY A 329 -13.56 35.34 -8.30
CA GLY A 329 -13.80 35.64 -9.70
C GLY A 329 -14.95 36.64 -9.91
N LEU A 330 -16.06 36.47 -9.19
CA LEU A 330 -17.18 37.41 -9.21
C LEU A 330 -16.78 38.79 -8.66
N ALA A 331 -16.02 38.84 -7.57
CA ALA A 331 -15.50 40.10 -7.03
C ALA A 331 -14.67 40.89 -8.06
N ARG A 332 -13.80 40.19 -8.82
CA ARG A 332 -13.00 40.79 -9.90
C ARG A 332 -13.83 41.31 -11.07
N LEU A 333 -15.03 40.75 -11.28
CA LEU A 333 -15.99 41.23 -12.27
C LEU A 333 -16.86 42.40 -11.76
N GLY A 334 -16.61 42.87 -10.53
CA GLY A 334 -17.30 44.00 -9.92
C GLY A 334 -18.59 43.60 -9.21
N TYR A 335 -18.78 42.33 -8.86
CA TYR A 335 -19.85 41.90 -7.97
C TYR A 335 -19.47 42.13 -6.51
N ASP A 336 -20.47 42.38 -5.68
CA ASP A 336 -20.31 42.76 -4.29
C ASP A 336 -20.18 41.54 -3.37
N VAL A 337 -18.94 41.17 -3.07
CA VAL A 337 -18.57 39.97 -2.29
C VAL A 337 -18.00 40.39 -0.94
N HIS A 338 -18.58 39.86 0.14
CA HIS A 338 -18.20 40.20 1.52
C HIS A 338 -17.56 39.03 2.28
N GLU A 339 -16.85 39.34 3.37
CA GLU A 339 -16.02 38.40 4.16
C GLU A 339 -16.82 37.23 4.81
N GLY A 340 -18.16 37.29 4.89
CA GLY A 340 -19.02 36.20 5.39
C GLY A 340 -19.67 35.32 4.31
N MET A 341 -19.51 35.64 3.02
CA MET A 341 -20.29 34.97 1.98
C MET A 341 -19.84 33.52 1.73
N THR A 342 -18.56 33.20 1.92
CA THR A 342 -18.04 31.84 1.79
C THR A 342 -18.64 30.91 2.85
N THR A 343 -18.76 31.38 4.09
CA THR A 343 -19.32 30.61 5.23
C THR A 343 -20.83 30.52 5.14
N ALA A 344 -21.52 31.60 4.75
CA ALA A 344 -22.96 31.59 4.46
C ALA A 344 -23.29 30.59 3.34
N TRP A 345 -22.52 30.59 2.25
CA TRP A 345 -22.70 29.62 1.18
C TRP A 345 -22.48 28.18 1.65
N ALA A 346 -21.48 27.94 2.50
CA ALA A 346 -21.25 26.61 3.07
C ALA A 346 -22.44 26.11 3.92
N LYS A 347 -23.09 27.01 4.67
CA LYS A 347 -24.24 26.70 5.54
C LYS A 347 -25.55 26.55 4.77
N ASP A 348 -25.84 27.49 3.87
CA ASP A 348 -27.16 27.61 3.22
C ASP A 348 -27.20 26.90 1.86
N GLY A 349 -26.06 26.42 1.37
CA GLY A 349 -25.93 25.73 0.08
C GLY A 349 -26.13 26.63 -1.14
N ARG A 350 -26.31 27.94 -0.93
CA ARG A 350 -26.42 28.97 -1.97
C ARG A 350 -25.98 30.32 -1.45
N VAL A 351 -25.63 31.22 -2.35
CA VAL A 351 -25.33 32.61 -2.07
C VAL A 351 -25.79 33.48 -3.23
N VAL A 352 -26.25 34.70 -2.92
CA VAL A 352 -26.63 35.70 -3.91
C VAL A 352 -25.66 36.85 -3.82
N VAL A 353 -25.06 37.20 -4.96
CA VAL A 353 -24.08 38.28 -5.06
C VAL A 353 -24.66 39.41 -5.89
N LYS A 354 -24.68 40.62 -5.34
CA LYS A 354 -25.26 41.80 -6.01
C LYS A 354 -24.28 42.36 -7.04
N LYS A 355 -24.81 43.00 -8.09
CA LYS A 355 -23.98 43.79 -9.02
C LYS A 355 -24.31 45.28 -8.85
N PRO A 356 -23.44 46.09 -8.24
CA PRO A 356 -23.70 47.51 -8.00
C PRO A 356 -24.06 48.30 -9.27
N SER A 357 -23.51 47.91 -10.42
CA SER A 357 -23.82 48.52 -11.71
C SER A 357 -25.20 48.16 -12.29
N LEU A 358 -25.91 47.19 -11.69
CA LEU A 358 -27.26 46.76 -12.07
C LEU A 358 -28.18 46.70 -10.83
N PRO A 359 -28.66 47.86 -10.34
CA PRO A 359 -29.52 47.92 -9.16
C PRO A 359 -30.76 47.02 -9.30
N GLY A 360 -31.08 46.28 -8.24
CA GLY A 360 -32.22 45.36 -8.21
C GLY A 360 -31.96 43.98 -8.82
N TYR A 361 -30.74 43.70 -9.31
CA TYR A 361 -30.37 42.40 -9.89
C TYR A 361 -29.08 41.86 -9.28
N GLY A 362 -28.91 40.54 -9.37
CA GLY A 362 -27.73 39.84 -8.89
C GLY A 362 -27.59 38.47 -9.54
N VAL A 363 -26.63 37.70 -9.02
CA VAL A 363 -26.38 36.32 -9.44
C VAL A 363 -26.51 35.41 -8.24
N GLU A 364 -27.34 34.37 -8.37
CA GLU A 364 -27.40 33.27 -7.41
C GLU A 364 -26.44 32.18 -7.85
N VAL A 365 -25.54 31.80 -6.94
CA VAL A 365 -24.71 30.60 -7.04
C VAL A 365 -25.22 29.61 -6.01
N GLY A 366 -25.77 28.49 -6.47
CA GLY A 366 -26.34 27.44 -5.62
C GLY A 366 -25.76 26.07 -5.91
N GLY A 367 -25.86 25.16 -4.96
CA GLY A 367 -25.42 23.77 -5.13
C GLY A 367 -24.42 23.35 -4.07
N GLN A 368 -24.28 22.04 -3.90
CA GLN A 368 -23.29 21.49 -2.98
C GLN A 368 -21.91 21.58 -3.61
N ALA A 369 -21.15 22.62 -3.23
CA ALA A 369 -19.75 22.80 -3.61
C ALA A 369 -18.88 21.55 -3.31
N GLN A 370 -19.31 20.69 -2.39
CA GLN A 370 -18.77 19.34 -2.17
C GLN A 370 -18.70 18.52 -3.48
N ALA A 371 -19.77 18.44 -4.27
CA ALA A 371 -19.80 17.61 -5.47
C ALA A 371 -19.11 18.25 -6.70
N GLY A 372 -18.56 19.46 -6.56
CA GLY A 372 -17.97 20.24 -7.66
C GLY A 372 -19.00 20.77 -8.67
N ARG A 373 -20.28 20.42 -8.51
CA ARG A 373 -21.39 20.80 -9.40
C ARG A 373 -22.19 21.95 -8.79
N LEU A 374 -22.30 23.03 -9.53
CA LEU A 374 -22.95 24.26 -9.14
C LEU A 374 -24.04 24.64 -10.15
N GLN A 375 -25.05 25.35 -9.68
CA GLN A 375 -26.01 26.04 -10.51
C GLN A 375 -25.78 27.54 -10.38
N VAL A 376 -25.68 28.22 -11.52
CA VAL A 376 -25.49 29.66 -11.56
C VAL A 376 -26.57 30.30 -12.43
N ARG A 377 -27.20 31.36 -11.92
CA ARG A 377 -28.29 32.07 -12.62
C ARG A 377 -28.34 33.54 -12.22
N ALA A 378 -28.80 34.38 -13.15
CA ALA A 378 -29.24 35.72 -12.81
C ALA A 378 -30.52 35.66 -11.97
N VAL A 379 -30.70 36.61 -11.05
CA VAL A 379 -31.86 36.74 -10.18
C VAL A 379 -32.28 38.21 -10.04
N SER A 380 -33.57 38.43 -9.79
CA SER A 380 -34.09 39.72 -9.38
C SER A 380 -34.13 39.81 -7.85
N LEU A 381 -33.66 40.93 -7.30
CA LEU A 381 -33.68 41.23 -5.86
C LEU A 381 -34.96 41.98 -5.45
N VAL A 382 -35.69 42.52 -6.43
CA VAL A 382 -36.94 43.24 -6.23
C VAL A 382 -38.13 42.42 -6.76
N ALA A 383 -39.25 42.48 -6.04
CA ALA A 383 -40.49 41.82 -6.44
C ALA A 383 -41.16 42.55 -7.63
N SER A 384 -41.08 43.88 -7.66
CA SER A 384 -41.57 44.73 -8.74
C SER A 384 -40.54 44.84 -9.88
N ARG A 385 -40.21 43.70 -10.50
CA ARG A 385 -39.17 43.64 -11.54
C ARG A 385 -39.71 44.05 -12.92
N ASP A 386 -38.84 44.65 -13.72
CA ASP A 386 -39.13 44.95 -15.12
C ASP A 386 -38.78 43.75 -16.00
N VAL A 387 -39.81 43.03 -16.46
CA VAL A 387 -39.68 41.82 -17.27
C VAL A 387 -39.03 42.09 -18.63
N ALA A 388 -39.07 43.34 -19.13
CA ALA A 388 -38.37 43.70 -20.36
C ALA A 388 -36.84 43.71 -20.14
N ARG A 389 -36.40 44.15 -18.95
CA ARG A 389 -34.98 44.20 -18.57
C ARG A 389 -34.40 42.85 -18.16
N ASP A 390 -35.24 41.88 -17.80
CA ASP A 390 -34.80 40.54 -17.41
C ASP A 390 -33.94 39.88 -18.51
N LYS A 391 -34.30 40.05 -19.79
CA LYS A 391 -33.54 39.50 -20.93
C LYS A 391 -32.18 40.19 -21.11
N ASP A 392 -32.12 41.49 -20.91
CA ASP A 392 -30.87 42.26 -20.99
C ASP A 392 -29.92 41.86 -19.87
N VAL A 393 -30.45 41.67 -18.65
CA VAL A 393 -29.69 41.21 -17.49
C VAL A 393 -29.14 39.81 -17.71
N GLU A 394 -29.92 38.87 -18.25
CA GLU A 394 -29.45 37.53 -18.59
C GLU A 394 -28.38 37.54 -19.70
N THR A 395 -28.49 38.45 -20.66
CA THR A 395 -27.51 38.64 -21.73
C THR A 395 -26.19 39.16 -21.18
N LEU A 396 -26.25 40.18 -20.31
CA LEU A 396 -25.08 40.71 -19.60
C LEU A 396 -24.42 39.64 -18.73
N TRP A 397 -25.22 38.86 -18.00
CA TRP A 397 -24.72 37.76 -17.19
C TRP A 397 -23.96 36.73 -18.02
N CYS A 398 -24.39 36.42 -19.25
CA CYS A 398 -23.66 35.44 -20.05
C CYS A 398 -22.30 35.97 -20.50
N GLY A 399 -22.19 37.25 -20.84
CA GLY A 399 -20.88 37.88 -21.07
C GLY A 399 -20.02 37.99 -19.80
N ASP A 400 -20.61 38.16 -18.62
CA ASP A 400 -19.88 38.07 -17.34
C ASP A 400 -19.43 36.64 -17.05
N PHE A 401 -20.25 35.64 -17.36
CA PHE A 401 -19.92 34.23 -17.17
C PHE A 401 -18.75 33.79 -18.05
N ASP A 402 -18.72 34.19 -19.33
CA ASP A 402 -17.60 33.90 -20.22
C ASP A 402 -16.30 34.56 -19.73
N ARG A 403 -16.40 35.79 -19.19
CA ARG A 403 -15.27 36.47 -18.55
C ARG A 403 -14.84 35.79 -17.24
N LEU A 404 -15.79 35.29 -16.45
CA LEU A 404 -15.50 34.51 -15.24
C LEU A 404 -14.73 33.24 -15.59
N GLN A 405 -15.20 32.50 -16.61
CA GLN A 405 -14.53 31.30 -17.11
C GLN A 405 -13.10 31.62 -17.57
N ALA A 406 -12.91 32.69 -18.34
CA ALA A 406 -11.58 33.11 -18.79
C ALA A 406 -10.67 33.54 -17.63
N LEU A 407 -11.21 34.24 -16.62
CA LEU A 407 -10.46 34.61 -15.42
C LEU A 407 -10.04 33.39 -14.61
N LEU A 408 -10.92 32.43 -14.41
CA LEU A 408 -10.62 31.19 -13.68
C LEU A 408 -9.54 30.37 -14.42
N ALA A 409 -9.65 30.24 -15.74
CA ALA A 409 -8.67 29.54 -16.56
C ALA A 409 -7.25 30.16 -16.46
N GLN A 410 -7.13 31.48 -16.28
CA GLN A 410 -5.83 32.14 -16.06
C GLN A 410 -5.15 31.73 -14.76
N HIS A 411 -5.90 31.29 -13.75
CA HIS A 411 -5.37 30.78 -12.47
C HIS A 411 -5.24 29.25 -12.45
N GLY A 412 -5.51 28.58 -13.58
CA GLY A 412 -5.46 27.13 -13.71
C GLY A 412 -6.72 26.41 -13.22
N ASP A 413 -7.82 27.14 -13.00
CA ASP A 413 -9.12 26.59 -12.65
C ASP A 413 -9.98 26.35 -13.89
N ASP A 414 -10.66 25.22 -13.96
CA ASP A 414 -11.58 24.89 -15.05
C ASP A 414 -13.04 25.02 -14.61
N LEU A 415 -13.81 25.82 -15.36
CA LEU A 415 -15.25 25.95 -15.21
C LEU A 415 -15.96 25.38 -16.43
N LEU A 416 -16.52 24.18 -16.31
CA LEU A 416 -17.15 23.44 -17.40
C LEU A 416 -18.68 23.57 -17.35
N ILE A 417 -19.31 23.85 -18.48
CA ILE A 417 -20.78 23.91 -18.59
C ILE A 417 -21.31 22.50 -18.87
N GLU A 418 -22.09 21.94 -17.94
CA GLU A 418 -22.76 20.65 -18.15
C GLU A 418 -24.14 20.81 -18.81
N ARG A 419 -24.86 21.89 -18.46
CA ARG A 419 -26.19 22.20 -19.02
C ARG A 419 -26.42 23.71 -19.01
N ALA A 420 -26.98 24.24 -20.09
CA ALA A 420 -27.36 25.65 -20.18
C ALA A 420 -28.72 25.80 -20.88
N MET A 421 -29.61 26.60 -20.29
CA MET A 421 -30.87 27.03 -20.93
C MET A 421 -30.64 28.30 -21.78
N GLY A 422 -31.59 28.78 -22.57
CA GLY A 422 -31.62 30.01 -23.39
C GLY A 422 -31.98 31.30 -22.63
N VAL A 423 -31.66 32.49 -23.18
CA VAL A 423 -32.13 33.79 -22.59
C VAL A 423 -33.65 33.80 -22.60
N GLY A 424 -34.25 34.16 -21.48
CA GLY A 424 -35.69 34.35 -21.34
C GLY A 424 -36.50 33.06 -21.46
N GLU A 425 -35.83 31.89 -21.51
CA GLU A 425 -36.49 30.58 -21.52
C GLU A 425 -37.14 30.27 -20.16
N VAL A 426 -36.54 30.78 -19.08
CA VAL A 426 -37.07 30.67 -17.72
C VAL A 426 -37.14 32.07 -17.10
N PRO A 427 -38.28 32.48 -16.51
CA PRO A 427 -38.37 33.75 -15.81
C PRO A 427 -37.34 33.88 -14.69
N LEU A 428 -36.79 35.08 -14.49
CA LEU A 428 -35.86 35.33 -13.40
C LEU A 428 -36.49 35.00 -12.04
N LYS A 429 -35.74 34.25 -11.23
CA LYS A 429 -36.12 33.97 -9.85
C LYS A 429 -36.06 35.27 -9.06
N VAL A 430 -37.12 35.57 -8.32
CA VAL A 430 -37.13 36.66 -7.34
C VAL A 430 -36.60 36.11 -6.03
N VAL A 431 -35.55 36.73 -5.52
CA VAL A 431 -35.00 36.46 -4.19
C VAL A 431 -35.19 37.73 -3.39
N ALA A 432 -35.88 37.66 -2.26
CA ALA A 432 -36.01 38.81 -1.37
C ALA A 432 -34.62 39.27 -0.95
N GLU A 433 -34.38 40.59 -0.88
CA GLU A 433 -33.18 41.10 -0.21
C GLU A 433 -33.15 40.54 1.21
N THR A 434 -32.26 39.59 1.47
CA THR A 434 -31.86 39.29 2.84
C THR A 434 -31.06 40.49 3.33
N ASP A 435 -31.73 41.32 4.11
CA ASP A 435 -31.15 42.37 4.92
C ASP A 435 -30.38 41.68 6.05
N ASP A 436 -29.10 41.41 5.81
CA ASP A 436 -28.18 40.96 6.86
C ASP A 436 -26.82 41.61 6.58
N MET A 437 -26.61 42.76 7.23
CA MET A 437 -25.38 43.22 7.90
C MET A 437 -25.50 44.72 8.20
N SER A 438 -26.40 45.09 9.13
CA SER A 438 -26.20 46.28 9.95
C SER A 438 -26.48 45.93 11.41
N GLY A 439 -25.44 45.44 12.08
CA GLY A 439 -25.44 45.36 13.53
C GLY A 439 -25.49 46.77 14.10
N THR A 440 -26.69 47.22 14.49
CA THR A 440 -26.86 48.29 15.47
C THR A 440 -27.97 47.88 16.42
N GLU A 441 -27.60 47.20 17.50
CA GLU A 441 -28.47 47.08 18.68
C GLU A 441 -28.70 48.48 19.26
N ALA A 442 -29.79 49.13 18.85
CA ALA A 442 -30.41 50.19 19.64
C ALA A 442 -31.52 49.57 20.47
N GLY A 443 -31.17 49.09 21.66
CA GLY A 443 -32.13 48.64 22.66
C GLY A 443 -33.05 49.78 23.08
N GLN A 444 -34.24 49.86 22.48
CA GLN A 444 -35.36 50.57 23.07
C GLN A 444 -35.94 49.74 24.21
N ARG A 445 -35.51 50.08 25.42
CA ARG A 445 -36.31 49.85 26.62
C ARG A 445 -37.61 50.63 26.48
N THR A 446 -38.73 49.94 26.42
CA THR A 446 -40.03 50.51 26.75
C THR A 446 -40.64 49.71 27.88
N MET A 447 -40.85 50.43 28.99
CA MET A 447 -41.63 50.04 30.16
C MET A 447 -43.07 49.70 29.76
N GLY A 448 -43.61 48.66 30.40
CA GLY A 448 -45.01 48.25 30.38
C GLY A 448 -45.19 47.08 31.33
#